data_AF-A0A2N0ZXY0-F1
#
_entry.id   AF-A0A2N0ZXY0-F1
#
_cell.length_a   1.000
_cell.length_b   1.000
_cell.length_c   1.000
_cell.angle_alpha   90.00
_cell.angle_beta   90.00
_cell.angle_gamma   90.00
#
_symmetry.space_group_name_H-M   'P 1'
#
loop_
_entity.id
_entity.type
_entity.pdbx_description
1 polymer ?
#
loop_
_entity_poly.entity_id
_entity_poly.type
_entity_poly.pdbx_seq_one_letter_code
_entity_poly.pdbx_strand_id
1 'polypeptide(L)'
;MESNSSNSSNSSNSWKVICTGNIKADFTQERVIENIQALFKFDSEKAKKLIQGMPTTVKQGLGKQDALQYKKVLQEAGVETILEAPAEAKKFSFDELSLVPLDGEHCDDVNHSNQGHHSASTHEHAPEVTCPECYNLQPQTIKCLYCGTQIERDDSGKTTVQRESINSASPLQLQSQSQHQPHSHSHSRSHATRTAHSTARSSYNNGHNESDHNDDDFEEPETIIDKMIEHKQSIVVAICIAIVVNFLLFSGATYKAVGDSPEALAQISAFESPNYPAINAERLRGLLQSKNYYQLESLLGELNDKVHYDIRWEDAFTYSINRVSNIEKVSLEQLDNWVNSTESALAYLARGVFYASAGAEARGSKFSKNTTDAQFEAMNKLYLAAYSDLINAKSMDSSLLPAYKWLIQINVGDGTNNPRDVFLNEAILANPAGNQYRISYMNYSKPKWGGSWAQMDRFVAETQTYASLNPRLNLLSGYIFAEKADLDMRDDDDAACISYYSEALQYGIHTEWLRKCAYCLYDIGDFDEALQDITLFFKYDNYPSDYDKKLKRYLVGKVG
;
A
#
# COMPACT_ATOMS: atom_id res chain seq x y z
N MET A 1 -39.46 -51.19 -20.65
CA MET A 1 -39.68 -50.77 -22.05
C MET A 1 -39.81 -49.26 -22.05
N GLU A 2 -38.77 -48.51 -21.65
CA GLU A 2 -37.41 -48.36 -22.27
C GLU A 2 -37.50 -47.36 -23.44
N SER A 3 -37.00 -46.13 -23.25
CA SER A 3 -35.61 -45.65 -23.49
C SER A 3 -35.45 -45.16 -24.95
N ASN A 4 -34.55 -44.26 -25.33
CA ASN A 4 -33.44 -43.56 -24.66
C ASN A 4 -33.51 -42.05 -25.01
N SER A 5 -33.20 -41.11 -24.13
CA SER A 5 -31.84 -40.61 -23.82
C SER A 5 -31.09 -39.99 -25.01
N SER A 6 -30.98 -38.66 -25.03
CA SER A 6 -30.05 -37.90 -25.88
C SER A 6 -29.60 -36.61 -25.17
N ASN A 7 -28.92 -36.77 -24.04
CA ASN A 7 -28.34 -35.67 -23.27
C ASN A 7 -26.87 -35.50 -23.70
N SER A 8 -26.56 -34.51 -24.56
CA SER A 8 -25.21 -34.35 -25.15
C SER A 8 -24.42 -33.22 -24.53
N SER A 9 -23.36 -33.61 -23.81
CA SER A 9 -22.07 -32.91 -23.67
C SER A 9 -22.05 -31.38 -23.89
N ASN A 10 -22.05 -30.62 -22.79
CA ASN A 10 -21.66 -29.20 -22.80
C ASN A 10 -20.63 -28.97 -21.68
N SER A 11 -19.34 -29.21 -21.97
CA SER A 11 -18.28 -29.33 -20.97
C SER A 11 -16.92 -28.82 -21.45
N SER A 12 -16.78 -27.49 -21.48
CA SER A 12 -15.47 -26.80 -21.52
C SER A 12 -15.46 -25.48 -20.72
N ASN A 13 -16.62 -24.80 -20.57
CA ASN A 13 -16.75 -23.53 -19.83
C ASN A 13 -17.12 -23.69 -18.33
N SER A 14 -16.57 -24.70 -17.66
CA SER A 14 -16.90 -24.98 -16.24
C SER A 14 -15.97 -24.29 -15.25
N TRP A 15 -16.55 -23.48 -14.37
CA TRP A 15 -15.88 -22.87 -13.22
C TRP A 15 -15.84 -23.82 -12.01
N LYS A 16 -14.89 -23.57 -11.09
CA LYS A 16 -14.85 -24.19 -9.75
C LYS A 16 -15.11 -23.16 -8.65
N VAL A 17 -15.65 -23.61 -7.53
CA VAL A 17 -15.91 -22.85 -6.29
C VAL A 17 -15.10 -23.49 -5.17
N ILE A 18 -14.21 -22.71 -4.56
CA ILE A 18 -13.24 -23.19 -3.57
C ILE A 18 -13.39 -22.35 -2.31
N CYS A 19 -13.73 -22.98 -1.18
CA CYS A 19 -13.60 -22.32 0.13
C CYS A 19 -12.11 -22.26 0.50
N THR A 20 -11.59 -21.13 0.97
CA THR A 20 -10.15 -20.99 1.28
C THR A 20 -9.73 -21.76 2.54
N GLY A 21 -10.69 -22.13 3.39
CA GLY A 21 -10.45 -22.64 4.74
C GLY A 21 -10.53 -21.55 5.82
N ASN A 22 -10.81 -20.30 5.46
CA ASN A 22 -10.87 -19.18 6.42
C ASN A 22 -12.31 -18.74 6.73
N ILE A 23 -12.46 -18.08 7.87
CA ILE A 23 -13.67 -17.43 8.37
C ILE A 23 -13.56 -15.92 8.12
N LYS A 24 -14.62 -15.28 7.65
CA LYS A 24 -14.69 -13.81 7.53
C LYS A 24 -14.69 -13.15 8.92
N ALA A 25 -13.96 -12.04 9.07
CA ALA A 25 -13.70 -11.38 10.35
C ALA A 25 -14.94 -11.07 11.22
N ASP A 26 -16.10 -10.81 10.63
CA ASP A 26 -17.34 -10.48 11.35
C ASP A 26 -18.06 -11.72 11.97
N PHE A 27 -17.55 -12.92 11.77
CA PHE A 27 -18.21 -14.18 12.13
C PHE A 27 -17.37 -15.01 13.12
N THR A 28 -18.03 -15.64 14.11
CA THR A 28 -17.37 -16.62 14.99
C THR A 28 -17.35 -18.02 14.36
N GLN A 29 -16.36 -18.82 14.72
CA GLN A 29 -16.17 -20.18 14.20
C GLN A 29 -17.42 -21.06 14.42
N GLU A 30 -18.04 -20.96 15.59
CA GLU A 30 -19.26 -21.69 15.95
C GLU A 30 -20.41 -21.32 15.01
N ARG A 31 -20.57 -20.02 14.73
CA ARG A 31 -21.65 -19.52 13.89
C ARG A 31 -21.46 -19.90 12.42
N VAL A 32 -20.22 -19.94 11.93
CA VAL A 32 -19.91 -20.42 10.59
C VAL A 32 -20.18 -21.92 10.45
N ILE A 33 -19.86 -22.72 11.48
CA ILE A 33 -20.20 -24.15 11.51
C ILE A 33 -21.72 -24.33 11.38
N GLU A 34 -22.52 -23.64 12.21
CA GLU A 34 -23.98 -23.68 12.12
C GLU A 34 -24.50 -23.34 10.71
N ASN A 35 -23.99 -22.25 10.12
CA ASN A 35 -24.39 -21.79 8.79
C ASN A 35 -24.06 -22.82 7.69
N ILE A 36 -22.84 -23.38 7.68
CA ILE A 36 -22.43 -24.43 6.73
C ILE A 36 -23.31 -25.68 6.89
N GLN A 37 -23.56 -26.11 8.13
CA GLN A 37 -24.39 -27.28 8.42
C GLN A 37 -25.82 -27.09 7.93
N ALA A 38 -26.42 -25.91 8.14
CA ALA A 38 -27.75 -25.57 7.63
C ALA A 38 -27.80 -25.53 6.10
N LEU A 39 -26.79 -24.93 5.46
CA LEU A 39 -26.73 -24.72 4.02
C LEU A 39 -26.51 -26.00 3.21
N PHE A 40 -25.64 -26.90 3.67
CA PHE A 40 -25.27 -28.13 2.94
C PHE A 40 -25.78 -29.44 3.57
N LYS A 41 -26.48 -29.37 4.71
CA LYS A 41 -26.88 -30.53 5.53
C LYS A 41 -25.69 -31.40 5.96
N PHE A 42 -24.54 -30.77 6.20
CA PHE A 42 -23.32 -31.45 6.64
C PHE A 42 -23.33 -31.72 8.15
N ASP A 43 -22.60 -32.75 8.55
CA ASP A 43 -22.20 -32.96 9.95
C ASP A 43 -21.14 -31.94 10.38
N SER A 44 -20.99 -31.77 11.69
CA SER A 44 -20.12 -30.74 12.28
C SER A 44 -18.64 -30.94 11.91
N GLU A 45 -18.19 -32.18 11.72
CA GLU A 45 -16.79 -32.47 11.35
C GLU A 45 -16.49 -32.13 9.88
N LYS A 46 -17.44 -32.34 8.96
CA LYS A 46 -17.32 -31.84 7.58
C LYS A 46 -17.39 -30.32 7.51
N ALA A 47 -18.24 -29.68 8.32
CA ALA A 47 -18.31 -28.22 8.41
C ALA A 47 -16.99 -27.62 8.93
N LYS A 48 -16.43 -28.17 10.01
CA LYS A 48 -15.10 -27.78 10.55
C LYS A 48 -13.99 -27.92 9.50
N LYS A 49 -13.98 -28.99 8.72
CA LYS A 49 -12.94 -29.20 7.68
C LYS A 49 -12.92 -28.13 6.59
N LEU A 50 -14.05 -27.47 6.32
CA LEU A 50 -14.13 -26.36 5.36
C LEU A 50 -13.63 -25.01 5.92
N ILE A 51 -13.26 -24.97 7.21
CA ILE A 51 -12.76 -23.78 7.93
C ILE A 51 -11.47 -24.08 8.72
N GLN A 52 -10.66 -25.03 8.22
CA GLN A 52 -9.37 -25.46 8.82
C GLN A 52 -8.14 -24.94 8.04
N GLY A 53 -8.25 -23.78 7.39
CA GLY A 53 -7.14 -23.14 6.66
C GLY A 53 -6.67 -23.86 5.39
N MET A 54 -7.41 -24.89 4.93
CA MET A 54 -7.08 -25.67 3.72
C MET A 54 -8.08 -25.39 2.58
N PRO A 55 -7.63 -24.86 1.44
CA PRO A 55 -8.46 -24.64 0.27
C PRO A 55 -9.17 -25.92 -0.21
N THR A 56 -10.50 -25.90 -0.23
CA THR A 56 -11.33 -27.07 -0.53
C THR A 56 -12.37 -26.75 -1.61
N THR A 57 -12.30 -27.46 -2.75
CA THR A 57 -13.29 -27.33 -3.84
C THR A 57 -14.65 -27.88 -3.39
N VAL A 58 -15.60 -26.99 -3.14
CA VAL A 58 -16.97 -27.35 -2.74
C VAL A 58 -17.81 -27.74 -3.96
N LYS A 59 -17.58 -27.11 -5.12
CA LYS A 59 -18.30 -27.43 -6.36
C LYS A 59 -17.44 -27.16 -7.59
N GLN A 60 -17.61 -27.98 -8.62
CA GLN A 60 -17.03 -27.79 -9.95
C GLN A 60 -18.06 -28.20 -11.01
N GLY A 61 -17.84 -27.80 -12.27
CA GLY A 61 -18.80 -28.06 -13.36
C GLY A 61 -19.85 -26.96 -13.53
N LEU A 62 -19.63 -25.76 -12.99
CA LEU A 62 -20.64 -24.69 -12.94
C LEU A 62 -20.50 -23.66 -14.07
N GLY A 63 -21.60 -23.06 -14.50
CA GLY A 63 -21.57 -21.84 -15.29
C GLY A 63 -21.12 -20.63 -14.46
N LYS A 64 -20.64 -19.56 -15.12
CA LYS A 64 -20.11 -18.36 -14.44
C LYS A 64 -21.12 -17.74 -13.45
N GLN A 65 -22.40 -17.68 -13.82
CA GLN A 65 -23.46 -17.14 -12.95
C GLN A 65 -23.75 -18.06 -11.75
N ASP A 66 -23.82 -19.38 -11.94
CA ASP A 66 -24.01 -20.34 -10.84
C ASP A 66 -22.82 -20.29 -9.86
N ALA A 67 -21.59 -20.21 -10.38
CA ALA A 67 -20.39 -20.10 -9.57
C ALA A 67 -20.38 -18.82 -8.71
N LEU A 68 -20.80 -17.67 -9.28
CA LEU A 68 -20.98 -16.42 -8.53
C LEU A 68 -22.07 -16.54 -7.45
N GLN A 69 -23.20 -17.20 -7.74
CA GLN A 69 -24.26 -17.44 -6.77
C GLN A 69 -23.79 -18.36 -5.63
N TYR A 70 -23.03 -19.43 -5.94
CA TYR A 70 -22.41 -20.29 -4.94
C TYR A 70 -21.40 -19.53 -4.07
N LYS A 71 -20.54 -18.68 -4.65
CA LYS A 71 -19.61 -17.83 -3.89
C LYS A 71 -20.36 -16.88 -2.96
N LYS A 72 -21.41 -16.20 -3.44
CA LYS A 72 -22.23 -15.30 -2.62
C LYS A 72 -22.79 -16.01 -1.39
N VAL A 73 -23.46 -17.14 -1.58
CA VAL A 73 -24.15 -17.85 -0.49
C VAL A 73 -23.15 -18.45 0.52
N LEU A 74 -21.96 -18.86 0.09
CA LEU A 74 -20.86 -19.26 0.99
C LEU A 74 -20.28 -18.08 1.79
N GLN A 75 -20.13 -16.90 1.17
CA GLN A 75 -19.67 -15.68 1.84
C GLN A 75 -20.74 -15.06 2.77
N GLU A 76 -22.02 -15.35 2.55
CA GLU A 76 -23.13 -15.04 3.47
C GLU A 76 -23.18 -16.03 4.65
N ALA A 77 -22.78 -17.29 4.46
CA ALA A 77 -22.57 -18.25 5.55
C ALA A 77 -21.35 -17.93 6.43
N GLY A 78 -20.48 -17.01 6.01
CA GLY A 78 -19.30 -16.54 6.75
C GLY A 78 -17.97 -17.16 6.32
N VAL A 79 -17.95 -17.96 5.24
CA VAL A 79 -16.74 -18.63 4.72
C VAL A 79 -16.12 -17.81 3.60
N GLU A 80 -14.79 -17.68 3.59
CA GLU A 80 -14.09 -17.10 2.45
C GLU A 80 -14.10 -18.06 1.25
N THR A 81 -14.40 -17.54 0.05
CA THR A 81 -14.60 -18.35 -1.15
C THR A 81 -14.09 -17.65 -2.41
N ILE A 82 -13.29 -18.38 -3.19
CA ILE A 82 -12.71 -17.98 -4.47
C ILE A 82 -13.30 -18.80 -5.62
N LEU A 83 -13.16 -18.29 -6.85
CA LEU A 83 -13.59 -18.96 -8.06
C LEU A 83 -12.39 -19.23 -8.98
N GLU A 84 -12.33 -20.44 -9.54
CA GLU A 84 -11.30 -20.82 -10.52
C GLU A 84 -11.95 -20.88 -11.92
N ALA A 85 -11.29 -20.28 -12.91
CA ALA A 85 -11.71 -20.23 -14.30
C ALA A 85 -11.23 -21.46 -15.10
N PRO A 86 -11.91 -21.85 -16.20
CA PRO A 86 -11.48 -22.97 -17.05
C PRO A 86 -10.14 -22.67 -17.76
N ALA A 87 -9.28 -23.69 -17.85
CA ALA A 87 -7.86 -23.56 -18.19
C ALA A 87 -7.51 -23.36 -19.70
N GLU A 88 -8.48 -23.03 -20.56
CA GLU A 88 -8.26 -22.93 -22.02
C GLU A 88 -8.03 -21.51 -22.55
N ALA A 89 -7.85 -20.51 -21.67
CA ALA A 89 -7.42 -19.16 -22.02
C ALA A 89 -5.95 -19.15 -22.50
N LYS A 90 -5.73 -19.56 -23.75
CA LYS A 90 -4.39 -19.74 -24.35
C LYS A 90 -3.65 -18.43 -24.64
N LYS A 91 -2.33 -18.59 -24.78
CA LYS A 91 -1.32 -17.58 -25.17
C LYS A 91 -1.83 -16.59 -26.23
N PHE A 92 -1.80 -15.30 -25.88
CA PHE A 92 -1.95 -14.15 -26.79
C PHE A 92 -0.58 -13.53 -27.07
N SER A 93 -0.26 -13.24 -28.33
CA SER A 93 0.92 -12.44 -28.70
C SER A 93 0.79 -10.99 -28.20
N PHE A 94 1.91 -10.28 -28.10
CA PHE A 94 1.90 -8.88 -27.63
C PHE A 94 1.36 -7.91 -28.68
N ASP A 95 1.40 -8.28 -29.97
CA ASP A 95 0.99 -7.44 -31.10
C ASP A 95 -0.50 -7.03 -31.08
N GLU A 96 -1.35 -7.76 -30.37
CA GLU A 96 -2.77 -7.41 -30.19
C GLU A 96 -3.00 -6.43 -29.02
N LEU A 97 -2.02 -6.21 -28.14
CA LEU A 97 -2.03 -5.15 -27.13
C LEU A 97 -1.56 -3.81 -27.75
N SER A 98 -2.30 -3.36 -28.76
CA SER A 98 -2.14 -2.01 -29.29
C SER A 98 -2.52 -0.98 -28.21
N LEU A 99 -1.52 -0.32 -27.63
CA LEU A 99 -1.72 0.81 -26.73
C LEU A 99 -2.24 2.00 -27.54
N VAL A 100 -3.56 2.06 -27.71
CA VAL A 100 -4.26 3.20 -28.32
C VAL A 100 -4.08 4.42 -27.42
N PRO A 101 -3.46 5.51 -27.88
CA PRO A 101 -3.48 6.78 -27.16
C PRO A 101 -4.94 7.25 -27.06
N LEU A 102 -5.44 7.44 -25.84
CA LEU A 102 -6.80 7.94 -25.62
C LEU A 102 -6.72 9.42 -25.25
N ASP A 103 -7.27 10.26 -26.13
CA ASP A 103 -7.23 11.71 -26.02
C ASP A 103 -7.76 12.21 -24.66
N GLY A 104 -6.98 13.06 -24.00
CA GLY A 104 -7.21 13.48 -22.63
C GLY A 104 -6.21 14.52 -22.13
N GLU A 105 -6.16 15.67 -22.80
CA GLU A 105 -5.50 16.91 -22.36
C GLU A 105 -3.96 16.84 -22.17
N HIS A 106 -3.28 16.52 -23.29
CA HIS A 106 -2.15 17.30 -23.82
C HIS A 106 -0.93 17.57 -22.90
N CYS A 107 0.08 16.71 -23.03
CA CYS A 107 1.48 17.06 -22.81
C CYS A 107 2.38 16.50 -23.94
N ASP A 108 2.70 17.35 -24.92
CA ASP A 108 3.75 17.09 -25.94
C ASP A 108 5.15 17.24 -25.27
N ASP A 109 6.30 16.77 -25.78
CA ASP A 109 6.73 16.04 -26.98
C ASP A 109 8.03 15.24 -26.57
N VAL A 110 8.72 14.34 -27.29
CA VAL A 110 8.90 14.07 -28.73
C VAL A 110 8.97 12.56 -28.99
N ASN A 111 8.43 12.11 -30.13
CA ASN A 111 8.49 10.72 -30.57
C ASN A 111 8.98 10.56 -32.02
N HIS A 112 9.90 9.61 -32.27
CA HIS A 112 10.35 9.23 -33.62
C HIS A 112 10.69 7.73 -33.69
N SER A 113 10.22 7.06 -34.74
CA SER A 113 10.23 5.60 -34.89
C SER A 113 10.54 5.17 -36.33
N ASN A 114 10.96 3.92 -36.53
CA ASN A 114 10.97 3.25 -37.83
C ASN A 114 10.87 1.72 -37.68
N GLN A 115 10.46 1.00 -38.72
CA GLN A 115 9.95 -0.39 -38.66
C GLN A 115 10.87 -1.43 -39.36
N GLY A 116 10.73 -2.72 -39.02
CA GLY A 116 11.49 -3.82 -39.67
C GLY A 116 11.04 -5.25 -39.29
N HIS A 117 10.11 -5.82 -40.06
CA HIS A 117 9.40 -7.11 -39.86
C HIS A 117 10.23 -8.43 -39.80
N HIS A 118 9.55 -9.49 -39.30
CA HIS A 118 9.71 -10.95 -39.57
C HIS A 118 10.89 -11.69 -38.88
N SER A 119 10.79 -12.98 -38.47
CA SER A 119 9.68 -13.97 -38.50
C SER A 119 9.90 -15.08 -37.43
N ALA A 120 8.88 -15.91 -37.15
CA ALA A 120 8.85 -16.85 -36.02
C ALA A 120 9.37 -18.28 -36.30
N SER A 121 9.74 -19.01 -35.24
CA SER A 121 9.91 -20.47 -35.21
C SER A 121 9.44 -21.06 -33.86
N THR A 122 9.08 -22.35 -33.85
CA THR A 122 8.40 -23.03 -32.74
C THR A 122 9.25 -24.11 -32.09
N HIS A 123 9.26 -24.21 -30.75
CA HIS A 123 9.78 -25.38 -30.02
C HIS A 123 8.90 -25.80 -28.84
N GLU A 124 9.06 -27.07 -28.45
CA GLU A 124 8.11 -27.85 -27.65
C GLU A 124 8.41 -27.77 -26.13
N HIS A 125 7.52 -28.29 -25.28
CA HIS A 125 7.59 -28.12 -23.82
C HIS A 125 8.22 -29.33 -23.10
N ALA A 126 8.97 -29.06 -22.03
CA ALA A 126 9.61 -30.05 -21.17
C ALA A 126 8.62 -30.69 -20.18
N PRO A 127 8.89 -31.91 -19.65
CA PRO A 127 7.97 -32.63 -18.78
C PRO A 127 7.89 -32.06 -17.35
N GLU A 128 6.69 -32.16 -16.78
CA GLU A 128 6.35 -31.72 -15.42
C GLU A 128 6.46 -32.86 -14.39
N VAL A 129 6.50 -32.50 -13.10
CA VAL A 129 6.50 -33.42 -11.95
C VAL A 129 5.72 -32.80 -10.78
N THR A 130 5.06 -33.63 -9.98
CA THR A 130 4.39 -33.20 -8.74
C THR A 130 5.30 -33.45 -7.53
N CYS A 131 5.43 -32.50 -6.61
CA CYS A 131 6.17 -32.70 -5.36
C CYS A 131 5.44 -33.68 -4.42
N PRO A 132 6.10 -34.70 -3.83
CA PRO A 132 5.44 -35.64 -2.92
C PRO A 132 5.13 -35.08 -1.53
N GLU A 133 5.76 -33.98 -1.10
CA GLU A 133 5.52 -33.37 0.22
C GLU A 133 4.50 -32.21 0.18
N CYS A 134 4.61 -31.30 -0.82
CA CYS A 134 3.70 -30.14 -0.95
C CYS A 134 2.69 -30.22 -2.10
N TYR A 135 2.71 -31.30 -2.90
CA TYR A 135 1.73 -31.59 -3.97
C TYR A 135 1.60 -30.56 -5.10
N ASN A 136 2.47 -29.55 -5.16
CA ASN A 136 2.54 -28.62 -6.28
C ASN A 136 3.12 -29.28 -7.54
N LEU A 137 2.53 -28.96 -8.69
CA LEU A 137 3.01 -29.30 -10.02
C LEU A 137 4.05 -28.27 -10.48
N GLN A 138 5.16 -28.74 -11.06
CA GLN A 138 6.31 -27.90 -11.44
C GLN A 138 7.11 -28.56 -12.57
N PRO A 139 7.98 -27.83 -13.30
CA PRO A 139 8.98 -28.44 -14.19
C PRO A 139 9.87 -29.44 -13.45
N GLN A 140 10.39 -30.46 -14.14
CA GLN A 140 11.25 -31.48 -13.52
C GLN A 140 12.56 -30.88 -12.97
N THR A 141 12.62 -30.71 -11.65
CA THR A 141 13.70 -30.06 -10.89
C THR A 141 14.24 -30.96 -9.77
N ILE A 142 15.51 -30.80 -9.41
CA ILE A 142 16.17 -31.61 -8.35
C ILE A 142 15.63 -31.28 -6.95
N LYS A 143 15.08 -30.07 -6.76
CA LYS A 143 14.40 -29.65 -5.53
C LYS A 143 13.09 -28.97 -5.89
N CYS A 144 12.07 -29.18 -5.04
CA CYS A 144 10.79 -28.51 -5.17
C CYS A 144 10.93 -26.99 -5.01
N LEU A 145 10.43 -26.25 -5.98
CA LEU A 145 10.45 -24.78 -6.04
C LEU A 145 9.62 -24.12 -4.92
N TYR A 146 8.71 -24.87 -4.29
CA TYR A 146 7.76 -24.37 -3.30
C TYR A 146 8.12 -24.73 -1.84
N CYS A 147 8.76 -25.88 -1.61
CA CYS A 147 9.04 -26.37 -0.25
C CYS A 147 10.48 -26.87 -0.04
N GLY A 148 11.36 -26.73 -1.04
CA GLY A 148 12.78 -27.10 -0.95
C GLY A 148 13.08 -28.62 -0.92
N THR A 149 12.08 -29.48 -0.72
CA THR A 149 12.22 -30.95 -0.71
C THR A 149 12.94 -31.44 -1.96
N GLN A 150 13.98 -32.26 -1.76
CA GLN A 150 14.75 -32.89 -2.84
C GLN A 150 13.92 -33.98 -3.53
N ILE A 151 13.85 -33.93 -4.86
CA ILE A 151 13.04 -34.84 -5.70
C ILE A 151 14.00 -35.64 -6.59
N GLU A 152 14.44 -36.77 -6.06
CA GLU A 152 15.23 -37.75 -6.80
C GLU A 152 14.32 -38.88 -7.33
N ARG A 153 14.70 -39.46 -8.48
CA ARG A 153 14.09 -40.67 -9.02
C ARG A 153 15.07 -41.82 -8.85
N ASP A 154 14.57 -42.98 -8.41
CA ASP A 154 15.30 -44.23 -8.57
C ASP A 154 15.25 -44.74 -10.03
N ASP A 155 16.06 -45.75 -10.34
CA ASP A 155 16.13 -46.39 -11.67
C ASP A 155 14.79 -47.07 -12.09
N SER A 156 13.81 -47.18 -11.20
CA SER A 156 12.45 -47.67 -11.48
C SER A 156 11.45 -46.55 -11.77
N GLY A 157 11.89 -45.28 -11.73
CA GLY A 157 11.07 -44.09 -11.97
C GLY A 157 10.19 -43.70 -10.79
N LYS A 158 10.42 -44.26 -9.59
CA LYS A 158 9.62 -43.98 -8.41
C LYS A 158 10.27 -42.90 -7.54
N THR A 159 9.44 -42.10 -6.88
CA THR A 159 9.88 -41.01 -5.98
C THR A 159 9.83 -41.51 -4.53
N THR A 160 10.92 -41.32 -3.79
CA THR A 160 11.05 -41.79 -2.40
C THR A 160 11.71 -40.71 -1.54
N VAL A 161 11.32 -40.60 -0.27
CA VAL A 161 11.82 -39.59 0.68
C VAL A 161 12.53 -40.28 1.83
N GLN A 162 13.73 -39.80 2.20
CA GLN A 162 14.38 -40.17 3.47
C GLN A 162 14.10 -39.13 4.55
N ARG A 163 13.99 -39.59 5.81
CA ARG A 163 13.92 -38.73 7.00
C ARG A 163 15.02 -39.14 7.98
N GLU A 164 15.99 -38.28 8.20
CA GLU A 164 16.90 -38.42 9.34
C GLU A 164 16.23 -37.87 10.60
N SER A 165 16.26 -38.65 11.69
CA SER A 165 15.55 -38.35 12.93
C SER A 165 16.54 -37.96 14.05
N ILE A 166 16.44 -36.72 14.54
CA ILE A 166 17.21 -36.24 15.69
C ILE A 166 16.35 -36.36 16.96
N ASN A 167 16.83 -37.11 17.95
CA ASN A 167 16.11 -37.40 19.19
C ASN A 167 16.60 -36.55 20.38
N SER A 168 15.63 -35.92 21.06
CA SER A 168 15.55 -35.66 22.51
C SER A 168 16.79 -35.18 23.31
N ALA A 169 16.68 -34.00 23.90
CA ALA A 169 17.25 -33.67 25.22
C ALA A 169 16.29 -32.74 26.00
N SER A 170 16.24 -32.88 27.33
CA SER A 170 15.30 -32.17 28.21
C SER A 170 15.91 -30.93 28.89
N PRO A 171 15.10 -29.98 29.40
CA PRO A 171 15.60 -28.69 29.88
C PRO A 171 16.22 -28.73 31.28
N LEU A 172 17.07 -27.74 31.57
CA LEU A 172 17.62 -27.46 32.90
C LEU A 172 17.44 -25.98 33.27
N GLN A 173 16.86 -25.74 34.45
CA GLN A 173 16.98 -24.47 35.15
C GLN A 173 18.36 -24.38 35.80
N LEU A 174 18.89 -23.17 36.00
CA LEU A 174 19.85 -22.93 37.09
C LEU A 174 19.61 -21.55 37.71
N GLN A 175 20.00 -21.42 38.98
CA GLN A 175 19.62 -20.32 39.86
C GLN A 175 20.70 -19.24 39.98
N SER A 176 20.27 -18.11 40.53
CA SER A 176 21.08 -17.00 41.05
C SER A 176 22.35 -17.41 41.81
N GLN A 177 23.40 -16.60 41.67
CA GLN A 177 24.28 -16.28 42.80
C GLN A 177 24.51 -14.76 42.90
N SER A 178 24.55 -14.28 44.13
CA SER A 178 24.92 -12.91 44.50
C SER A 178 26.17 -12.94 45.37
N GLN A 179 27.00 -11.89 45.28
CA GLN A 179 28.05 -11.60 46.27
C GLN A 179 28.02 -10.12 46.65
N HIS A 180 28.61 -9.80 47.80
CA HIS A 180 28.29 -8.61 48.58
C HIS A 180 29.53 -7.78 48.94
N GLN A 181 29.46 -6.46 48.65
CA GLN A 181 29.88 -5.36 49.55
C GLN A 181 31.37 -5.29 50.01
N PRO A 182 31.81 -4.30 50.85
CA PRO A 182 31.12 -3.12 51.40
C PRO A 182 31.83 -1.75 51.17
N HIS A 183 31.17 -0.66 51.57
CA HIS A 183 31.65 0.52 52.34
C HIS A 183 30.66 1.71 52.15
N SER A 184 29.83 2.09 53.14
CA SER A 184 30.06 3.01 54.27
C SER A 184 30.37 4.48 53.86
N HIS A 185 29.73 5.55 54.37
CA HIS A 185 28.92 5.70 55.61
C HIS A 185 28.13 7.04 55.67
N SER A 186 26.97 7.08 56.37
CA SER A 186 26.36 8.22 57.16
C SER A 186 26.13 9.62 56.51
N HIS A 187 25.26 10.55 56.97
CA HIS A 187 24.12 10.66 57.92
C HIS A 187 23.28 11.89 57.42
N SER A 188 22.02 12.18 57.79
CA SER A 188 21.43 12.37 59.14
C SER A 188 19.87 12.42 59.12
N ARG A 189 19.23 12.80 60.25
CA ARG A 189 17.76 12.99 60.48
C ARG A 189 17.44 14.51 60.63
N SER A 190 16.21 15.04 60.75
CA SER A 190 15.07 14.61 61.60
C SER A 190 13.75 15.43 61.45
N HIS A 191 12.65 14.89 62.03
CA HIS A 191 11.37 15.48 62.53
C HIS A 191 10.58 16.53 61.69
N ALA A 192 9.27 16.39 61.38
CA ALA A 192 8.02 16.09 62.16
C ALA A 192 7.41 17.33 62.87
N THR A 193 6.17 17.74 62.57
CA THR A 193 4.88 17.36 63.25
C THR A 193 3.64 17.50 62.32
N ARG A 194 2.59 16.64 62.41
CA ARG A 194 1.25 16.78 63.09
C ARG A 194 0.47 18.10 62.81
N THR A 195 -0.87 18.14 62.59
CA THR A 195 -2.02 17.21 62.82
C THR A 195 -3.17 17.53 61.81
N ALA A 196 -3.98 16.60 61.28
CA ALA A 196 -5.32 16.12 61.74
C ALA A 196 -6.37 17.23 62.01
N HIS A 197 -7.69 17.17 61.71
CA HIS A 197 -8.73 16.12 61.48
C HIS A 197 -9.91 16.74 60.63
N SER A 198 -10.98 16.09 60.11
CA SER A 198 -11.42 14.68 59.88
C SER A 198 -12.73 14.59 59.03
N THR A 199 -13.15 13.35 58.68
CA THR A 199 -14.51 12.76 58.39
C THR A 199 -15.82 13.57 58.64
N ALA A 200 -16.99 13.27 58.04
CA ALA A 200 -17.39 12.45 56.86
C ALA A 200 -18.92 12.52 56.55
N ARG A 201 -19.31 12.27 55.28
CA ARG A 201 -20.49 11.49 54.76
C ARG A 201 -21.80 11.38 55.59
N SER A 202 -22.93 11.92 55.08
CA SER A 202 -24.22 11.18 54.87
C SER A 202 -25.44 12.03 54.37
N SER A 203 -25.95 11.67 53.19
CA SER A 203 -27.34 11.30 52.79
C SER A 203 -28.63 11.93 53.41
N TYR A 204 -29.63 12.11 52.53
CA TYR A 204 -31.08 12.41 52.77
C TYR A 204 -31.40 13.79 53.40
N ASN A 205 -32.53 14.45 53.12
CA ASN A 205 -33.86 13.91 52.79
C ASN A 205 -34.69 14.83 51.85
N ASN A 206 -35.88 14.37 51.43
CA ASN A 206 -36.85 15.12 50.60
C ASN A 206 -38.21 15.22 51.31
N GLY A 207 -38.97 16.33 51.18
CA GLY A 207 -40.25 16.52 51.88
C GLY A 207 -41.00 17.79 51.46
N HIS A 208 -42.34 17.78 51.59
CA HIS A 208 -43.24 18.87 51.16
C HIS A 208 -43.69 19.79 52.32
N ASN A 209 -44.13 21.00 51.96
CA ASN A 209 -45.45 21.59 52.25
C ASN A 209 -45.65 22.78 51.27
N GLU A 210 -46.81 23.05 50.69
CA GLU A 210 -47.98 23.75 51.28
C GLU A 210 -47.62 25.09 51.96
N SER A 211 -48.32 26.22 51.75
CA SER A 211 -49.19 26.78 50.69
C SER A 211 -49.80 28.06 51.28
N ASP A 212 -49.91 29.18 50.55
CA ASP A 212 -50.97 30.19 50.78
C ASP A 212 -51.01 31.29 49.70
N HIS A 213 -52.10 32.07 49.68
CA HIS A 213 -52.43 33.07 48.67
C HIS A 213 -51.75 34.44 48.84
N ASN A 214 -51.67 35.20 47.74
CA ASN A 214 -52.47 36.43 47.57
C ASN A 214 -52.52 36.84 46.08
N ASP A 215 -53.61 37.49 45.70
CA ASP A 215 -53.84 38.07 44.37
C ASP A 215 -53.16 39.45 44.22
N ASP A 216 -52.77 39.82 42.99
CA ASP A 216 -53.23 41.06 42.31
C ASP A 216 -52.54 41.22 40.93
N ASP A 217 -53.01 42.22 40.16
CA ASP A 217 -52.50 42.72 38.87
C ASP A 217 -52.48 41.75 37.66
N PHE A 218 -53.58 41.81 36.90
CA PHE A 218 -53.79 41.14 35.61
C PHE A 218 -53.17 41.96 34.45
N GLU A 219 -51.85 41.85 34.20
CA GLU A 219 -51.25 42.37 32.95
C GLU A 219 -51.80 41.62 31.72
N GLU A 220 -51.99 42.34 30.60
CA GLU A 220 -52.61 41.78 29.39
C GLU A 220 -51.71 40.70 28.72
N PRO A 221 -52.29 39.56 28.29
CA PRO A 221 -51.53 38.36 27.93
C PRO A 221 -50.70 38.47 26.64
N GLU A 222 -50.93 39.50 25.81
CA GLU A 222 -50.13 39.76 24.61
C GLU A 222 -48.67 40.09 24.96
N THR A 223 -48.45 40.84 26.06
CA THR A 223 -47.13 41.34 26.45
C THR A 223 -46.13 40.24 26.82
N ILE A 224 -46.58 39.10 27.35
CA ILE A 224 -45.71 37.98 27.73
C ILE A 224 -45.29 37.19 26.49
N ILE A 225 -46.20 37.01 25.53
CA ILE A 225 -45.91 36.31 24.28
C ILE A 225 -44.88 37.09 23.46
N ASP A 226 -45.04 38.42 23.34
CA ASP A 226 -44.09 39.27 22.63
C ASP A 226 -42.70 39.30 23.30
N LYS A 227 -42.63 39.46 24.64
CA LYS A 227 -41.36 39.34 25.39
C LYS A 227 -40.68 37.97 25.17
N MET A 228 -41.46 36.87 25.07
CA MET A 228 -40.93 35.54 24.74
C MET A 228 -40.50 35.39 23.27
N ILE A 229 -41.09 36.15 22.34
CA ILE A 229 -40.68 36.21 20.93
C ILE A 229 -39.39 37.01 20.80
N GLU A 230 -39.29 38.21 21.41
CA GLU A 230 -38.06 39.01 21.43
C GLU A 230 -36.88 38.26 22.05
N HIS A 231 -37.10 37.55 23.16
CA HIS A 231 -36.04 36.77 23.80
C HIS A 231 -35.58 35.60 22.91
N LYS A 232 -36.50 34.93 22.19
CA LYS A 232 -36.14 33.89 21.20
C LYS A 232 -35.42 34.47 19.99
N GLN A 233 -35.86 35.60 19.45
CA GLN A 233 -35.16 36.30 18.36
C GLN A 233 -33.75 36.71 18.80
N SER A 234 -33.60 37.24 20.02
CA SER A 234 -32.30 37.60 20.59
C SER A 234 -31.36 36.40 20.74
N ILE A 235 -31.87 35.23 21.15
CA ILE A 235 -31.10 33.98 21.20
C ILE A 235 -30.71 33.51 19.79
N VAL A 236 -31.63 33.53 18.82
CA VAL A 236 -31.34 33.15 17.43
C VAL A 236 -30.30 34.09 16.81
N VAL A 237 -30.41 35.41 17.02
CA VAL A 237 -29.43 36.40 16.56
C VAL A 237 -28.08 36.18 17.25
N ALA A 238 -28.04 35.91 18.55
CA ALA A 238 -26.79 35.59 19.26
C ALA A 238 -26.14 34.29 18.73
N ILE A 239 -26.93 33.25 18.41
CA ILE A 239 -26.44 32.01 17.80
C ILE A 239 -25.96 32.27 16.37
N CYS A 240 -26.67 33.04 15.55
CA CYS A 240 -26.23 33.40 14.21
C CYS A 240 -24.96 34.25 14.24
N ILE A 241 -24.83 35.20 15.16
CA ILE A 241 -23.59 35.96 15.38
C ILE A 241 -22.47 35.03 15.84
N ALA A 242 -22.72 34.10 16.78
CA ALA A 242 -21.71 33.14 17.22
C ALA A 242 -21.27 32.20 16.08
N ILE A 243 -22.19 31.77 15.20
CA ILE A 243 -21.86 30.96 14.02
C ILE A 243 -21.07 31.79 13.00
N VAL A 244 -21.48 33.01 12.69
CA VAL A 244 -20.78 33.90 11.73
C VAL A 244 -19.40 34.32 12.26
N VAL A 245 -19.26 34.60 13.55
CA VAL A 245 -17.97 34.93 14.18
C VAL A 245 -17.08 33.69 14.27
N ASN A 246 -17.62 32.50 14.58
CA ASN A 246 -16.85 31.26 14.56
C ASN A 246 -16.39 30.93 13.12
N PHE A 247 -17.27 31.07 12.13
CA PHE A 247 -16.92 30.94 10.71
C PHE A 247 -15.81 31.93 10.33
N LEU A 248 -15.99 33.23 10.56
CA LEU A 248 -14.99 34.27 10.21
C LEU A 248 -13.68 34.20 11.02
N LEU A 249 -13.62 33.49 12.16
CA LEU A 249 -12.40 33.32 12.96
C LEU A 249 -11.73 31.95 12.76
N PHE A 250 -12.42 30.95 12.21
CA PHE A 250 -11.92 29.56 12.06
C PHE A 250 -12.06 28.98 10.64
N SER A 251 -12.57 29.73 9.66
CA SER A 251 -12.53 29.36 8.23
C SER A 251 -11.31 29.92 7.48
N GLY A 252 -10.35 30.52 8.19
CA GLY A 252 -9.09 30.97 7.60
C GLY A 252 -8.14 29.79 7.37
N ALA A 253 -7.49 29.76 6.22
CA ALA A 253 -6.43 28.78 5.92
C ALA A 253 -5.32 28.88 6.98
N THR A 254 -4.97 27.76 7.62
CA THR A 254 -3.90 27.76 8.64
C THR A 254 -2.58 27.37 7.97
N TYR A 255 -2.00 28.30 7.21
CA TYR A 255 -0.67 28.11 6.62
C TYR A 255 0.39 27.92 7.70
N LYS A 256 1.30 26.97 7.46
CA LYS A 256 2.56 26.83 8.18
C LYS A 256 3.66 26.57 7.17
N ALA A 257 4.73 27.35 7.27
CA ALA A 257 5.98 27.04 6.60
C ALA A 257 6.51 25.65 7.00
N VAL A 258 7.39 25.09 6.18
CA VAL A 258 8.09 23.82 6.45
C VAL A 258 8.64 23.79 7.88
N GLY A 259 8.36 22.70 8.60
CA GLY A 259 8.62 22.61 10.04
C GLY A 259 10.10 22.67 10.42
N ASP A 260 10.36 23.25 11.59
CA ASP A 260 11.67 23.38 12.24
C ASP A 260 11.92 22.32 13.33
N SER A 261 11.05 21.30 13.42
CA SER A 261 11.18 20.17 14.35
C SER A 261 12.51 19.41 14.12
N PRO A 262 13.10 18.79 15.15
CA PRO A 262 14.31 17.96 14.98
C PRO A 262 14.13 16.88 13.91
N GLU A 263 12.92 16.32 13.81
CA GLU A 263 12.53 15.31 12.83
C GLU A 263 12.48 15.89 11.41
N ALA A 264 11.87 17.06 11.21
CA ALA A 264 11.85 17.74 9.91
C ALA A 264 13.25 18.19 9.50
N LEU A 265 14.01 18.82 10.38
CA LEU A 265 15.39 19.26 10.09
C LEU A 265 16.31 18.08 9.75
N ALA A 266 16.14 16.92 10.41
CA ALA A 266 16.88 15.71 10.07
C ALA A 266 16.45 15.14 8.70
N GLN A 267 15.15 15.17 8.37
CA GLN A 267 14.65 14.79 7.05
C GLN A 267 15.22 15.68 5.95
N ILE A 268 15.20 17.00 6.17
CA ILE A 268 15.66 18.03 5.24
C ILE A 268 17.16 17.87 5.02
N SER A 269 17.95 17.71 6.08
CA SER A 269 19.39 17.43 6.00
C SER A 269 19.69 16.13 5.22
N ALA A 270 18.88 15.08 5.39
CA ALA A 270 19.01 13.84 4.63
C ALA A 270 18.53 13.95 3.16
N PHE A 271 17.73 14.95 2.82
CA PHE A 271 17.25 15.25 1.46
C PHE A 271 18.18 16.24 0.71
N GLU A 272 18.77 17.20 1.42
CA GLU A 272 19.82 18.12 0.93
C GLU A 272 21.21 17.47 0.84
N SER A 273 21.44 16.38 1.61
CA SER A 273 22.63 15.56 1.48
C SER A 273 22.86 15.17 0.00
N PRO A 274 24.09 15.24 -0.53
CA PRO A 274 24.35 15.00 -1.96
C PRO A 274 23.82 13.64 -2.45
N ASN A 275 22.67 13.67 -3.13
CA ASN A 275 22.04 12.48 -3.70
C ASN A 275 23.02 11.84 -4.69
N TYR A 276 23.37 10.58 -4.45
CA TYR A 276 24.32 9.87 -5.29
C TYR A 276 23.78 9.74 -6.73
N PRO A 277 24.60 10.03 -7.76
CA PRO A 277 24.09 10.13 -9.12
C PRO A 277 23.75 8.76 -9.70
N ALA A 278 22.46 8.55 -10.00
CA ALA A 278 22.00 7.43 -10.82
C ALA A 278 22.69 7.44 -12.20
N ILE A 279 23.04 6.27 -12.72
CA ILE A 279 23.82 6.13 -13.97
C ILE A 279 23.07 6.79 -15.15
N ASN A 280 23.79 7.55 -15.97
CA ASN A 280 23.23 8.22 -17.16
C ASN A 280 22.43 7.21 -18.02
N ALA A 281 21.23 7.61 -18.43
CA ALA A 281 20.27 6.74 -19.10
C ALA A 281 20.71 6.30 -20.51
N GLU A 282 21.48 7.13 -21.22
CA GLU A 282 22.03 6.81 -22.54
C GLU A 282 23.12 5.75 -22.43
N ARG A 283 23.96 5.80 -21.39
CA ARG A 283 24.94 4.76 -21.09
C ARG A 283 24.26 3.42 -20.81
N LEU A 284 23.21 3.40 -19.97
CA LEU A 284 22.46 2.17 -19.68
C LEU A 284 21.80 1.59 -20.93
N ARG A 285 21.07 2.42 -21.69
CA ARG A 285 20.40 1.98 -22.94
C ARG A 285 21.41 1.55 -24.00
N GLY A 286 22.54 2.23 -24.14
CA GLY A 286 23.59 1.87 -25.10
C GLY A 286 24.23 0.50 -24.79
N LEU A 287 24.40 0.15 -23.52
CA LEU A 287 24.87 -1.18 -23.10
C LEU A 287 23.82 -2.27 -23.37
N LEU A 288 22.55 -2.00 -23.10
CA LEU A 288 21.44 -2.91 -23.40
C LEU A 288 21.30 -3.14 -24.92
N GLN A 289 21.30 -2.06 -25.71
CA GLN A 289 21.21 -2.09 -27.18
C GLN A 289 22.39 -2.82 -27.84
N SER A 290 23.61 -2.65 -27.32
CA SER A 290 24.80 -3.35 -27.81
C SER A 290 24.96 -4.78 -27.25
N LYS A 291 23.98 -5.28 -26.47
CA LYS A 291 23.99 -6.58 -25.78
C LYS A 291 25.21 -6.79 -24.87
N ASN A 292 25.80 -5.70 -24.36
CA ASN A 292 26.95 -5.72 -23.44
C ASN A 292 26.45 -5.91 -21.99
N TYR A 293 25.80 -7.05 -21.75
CA TYR A 293 25.11 -7.34 -20.49
C TYR A 293 26.08 -7.44 -19.31
N TYR A 294 27.30 -7.95 -19.52
CA TYR A 294 28.33 -8.00 -18.47
C TYR A 294 28.64 -6.60 -17.90
N GLN A 295 28.83 -5.59 -18.76
CA GLN A 295 29.09 -4.23 -18.28
C GLN A 295 27.84 -3.55 -17.70
N LEU A 296 26.64 -3.89 -18.21
CA LEU A 296 25.38 -3.41 -17.66
C LEU A 296 25.13 -3.95 -16.24
N GLU A 297 25.27 -5.26 -16.05
CA GLU A 297 25.13 -5.94 -14.76
C GLU A 297 26.20 -5.51 -13.76
N SER A 298 27.46 -5.38 -14.20
CA SER A 298 28.53 -4.87 -13.34
C SER A 298 28.22 -3.47 -12.78
N LEU A 299 27.67 -2.56 -13.59
CA LEU A 299 27.33 -1.20 -13.14
C LEU A 299 26.09 -1.16 -12.22
N LEU A 300 25.11 -2.03 -12.45
CA LEU A 300 23.90 -2.12 -11.61
C LEU A 300 24.19 -2.86 -10.29
N GLY A 301 25.02 -3.90 -10.32
CA GLY A 301 25.53 -4.58 -9.12
C GLY A 301 26.36 -3.66 -8.23
N GLU A 302 27.28 -2.87 -8.81
CA GLU A 302 28.07 -1.87 -8.05
C GLU A 302 27.19 -0.83 -7.33
N LEU A 303 25.99 -0.55 -7.83
CA LEU A 303 25.01 0.28 -7.11
C LEU A 303 24.30 -0.49 -6.00
N ASN A 304 23.92 -1.74 -6.22
CA ASN A 304 23.29 -2.60 -5.21
C ASN A 304 24.23 -2.84 -4.01
N ASP A 305 25.51 -3.14 -4.26
CA ASP A 305 26.56 -3.25 -3.24
C ASP A 305 26.65 -1.97 -2.39
N LYS A 306 26.55 -0.80 -3.03
CA LYS A 306 26.57 0.49 -2.31
C LYS A 306 25.33 0.73 -1.47
N VAL A 307 24.15 0.25 -1.89
CA VAL A 307 22.92 0.29 -1.06
C VAL A 307 23.07 -0.57 0.20
N HIS A 308 23.80 -1.69 0.13
CA HIS A 308 24.09 -2.53 1.28
C HIS A 308 24.99 -1.82 2.32
N TYR A 309 25.97 -1.02 1.87
CA TYR A 309 26.86 -0.27 2.77
C TYR A 309 26.32 1.10 3.21
N ASP A 310 25.52 1.77 2.37
CA ASP A 310 24.98 3.11 2.63
C ASP A 310 23.63 3.30 1.90
N ILE A 311 22.55 3.30 2.68
CA ILE A 311 21.17 3.36 2.16
C ILE A 311 20.86 4.63 1.34
N ARG A 312 21.70 5.67 1.42
CA ARG A 312 21.55 6.88 0.58
C ARG A 312 21.76 6.60 -0.92
N TRP A 313 22.32 5.44 -1.30
CA TRP A 313 22.37 4.99 -2.70
C TRP A 313 21.05 4.39 -3.22
N GLU A 314 20.02 4.18 -2.37
CA GLU A 314 18.76 3.51 -2.75
C GLU A 314 18.08 4.17 -3.96
N ASP A 315 18.06 5.49 -3.99
CA ASP A 315 17.53 6.29 -5.09
C ASP A 315 18.40 6.17 -6.36
N ALA A 316 19.72 6.20 -6.20
CA ALA A 316 20.67 6.04 -7.30
C ALA A 316 20.48 4.70 -8.02
N PHE A 317 20.28 3.62 -7.25
CA PHE A 317 20.00 2.28 -7.75
C PHE A 317 18.59 2.20 -8.37
N THR A 318 17.56 2.61 -7.63
CA THR A 318 16.16 2.58 -8.07
C THR A 318 15.96 3.35 -9.39
N TYR A 319 16.52 4.55 -9.51
CA TYR A 319 16.43 5.33 -10.74
C TYR A 319 17.25 4.73 -11.89
N SER A 320 18.36 4.03 -11.61
CA SER A 320 19.13 3.33 -12.65
C SER A 320 18.36 2.12 -13.21
N ILE A 321 17.71 1.34 -12.34
CA ILE A 321 16.77 0.28 -12.75
C ILE A 321 15.61 0.86 -13.58
N ASN A 322 14.94 1.90 -13.09
CA ASN A 322 13.84 2.54 -13.84
C ASN A 322 14.30 3.10 -15.22
N ARG A 323 15.55 3.56 -15.36
CA ARG A 323 16.11 4.06 -16.64
C ARG A 323 16.35 2.97 -17.68
N VAL A 324 16.74 1.75 -17.26
CA VAL A 324 16.89 0.59 -18.15
C VAL A 324 15.58 -0.17 -18.38
N SER A 325 14.53 0.17 -17.63
CA SER A 325 13.20 -0.48 -17.68
C SER A 325 12.10 0.43 -18.23
N ASN A 326 12.45 1.59 -18.80
CA ASN A 326 11.50 2.61 -19.22
C ASN A 326 10.75 2.22 -20.51
N ILE A 327 9.42 2.15 -20.42
CA ILE A 327 8.53 1.61 -21.46
C ILE A 327 8.50 2.42 -22.78
N GLU A 328 8.93 3.68 -22.78
CA GLU A 328 9.00 4.51 -23.99
C GLU A 328 10.34 4.35 -24.73
N LYS A 329 11.43 4.10 -23.99
CA LYS A 329 12.81 4.23 -24.48
C LYS A 329 13.57 2.89 -24.52
N VAL A 330 12.94 1.79 -24.12
CA VAL A 330 13.46 0.41 -24.14
C VAL A 330 12.34 -0.50 -24.66
N SER A 331 12.66 -1.46 -25.54
CA SER A 331 11.68 -2.45 -25.99
C SER A 331 11.69 -3.71 -25.11
N LEU A 332 10.55 -4.39 -25.01
CA LEU A 332 10.46 -5.68 -24.31
C LEU A 332 11.45 -6.70 -24.89
N GLU A 333 11.62 -6.72 -26.22
CA GLU A 333 12.59 -7.58 -26.91
C GLU A 333 14.03 -7.37 -26.41
N GLN A 334 14.45 -6.15 -26.07
CA GLN A 334 15.77 -5.88 -25.51
C GLN A 334 15.95 -6.48 -24.12
N LEU A 335 14.89 -6.50 -23.31
CA LEU A 335 14.88 -7.07 -21.97
C LEU A 335 14.77 -8.60 -22.01
N ASP A 336 13.98 -9.16 -22.93
CA ASP A 336 13.93 -10.60 -23.21
C ASP A 336 15.28 -11.11 -23.73
N ASN A 337 15.93 -10.40 -24.64
CA ASN A 337 17.28 -10.73 -25.09
C ASN A 337 18.30 -10.71 -23.94
N TRP A 338 18.15 -9.82 -22.94
CA TRP A 338 19.02 -9.77 -21.76
C TRP A 338 18.76 -10.97 -20.84
N VAL A 339 17.50 -11.18 -20.42
CA VAL A 339 17.10 -12.31 -19.56
C VAL A 339 17.50 -13.65 -20.19
N ASN A 340 17.26 -13.86 -21.48
CA ASN A 340 17.62 -15.10 -22.18
C ASN A 340 19.14 -15.27 -22.41
N SER A 341 19.96 -14.24 -22.13
CA SER A 341 21.42 -14.30 -22.29
C SER A 341 22.19 -14.44 -20.97
N THR A 342 21.60 -14.02 -19.84
CA THR A 342 22.28 -14.06 -18.52
C THR A 342 21.49 -14.74 -17.41
N GLU A 343 20.17 -14.90 -17.57
CA GLU A 343 19.22 -15.40 -16.56
C GLU A 343 19.40 -14.74 -15.18
N SER A 344 19.89 -13.49 -15.13
CA SER A 344 20.35 -12.86 -13.89
C SER A 344 19.23 -12.17 -13.10
N ALA A 345 19.43 -12.05 -11.78
CA ALA A 345 18.51 -11.33 -10.89
C ALA A 345 18.26 -9.88 -11.32
N LEU A 346 19.28 -9.21 -11.91
CA LEU A 346 19.18 -7.85 -12.43
C LEU A 346 18.41 -7.77 -13.75
N ALA A 347 18.56 -8.77 -14.63
CA ALA A 347 17.79 -8.87 -15.87
C ALA A 347 16.30 -9.11 -15.58
N TYR A 348 15.99 -10.07 -14.69
CA TYR A 348 14.65 -10.31 -14.19
C TYR A 348 14.06 -9.06 -13.50
N LEU A 349 14.83 -8.39 -12.64
CA LEU A 349 14.38 -7.14 -12.01
C LEU A 349 13.98 -6.09 -13.06
N ALA A 350 14.82 -5.82 -14.06
CA ALA A 350 14.54 -4.82 -15.07
C ALA A 350 13.28 -5.16 -15.90
N ARG A 351 13.13 -6.41 -16.35
CA ARG A 351 11.94 -6.83 -17.11
C ARG A 351 10.67 -6.83 -16.24
N GLY A 352 10.77 -7.21 -14.98
CA GLY A 352 9.68 -7.10 -14.00
C GLY A 352 9.23 -5.65 -13.77
N VAL A 353 10.17 -4.72 -13.69
CA VAL A 353 9.88 -3.26 -13.57
C VAL A 353 9.25 -2.70 -14.84
N PHE A 354 9.70 -3.14 -16.02
CA PHE A 354 9.07 -2.79 -17.30
C PHE A 354 7.61 -3.25 -17.35
N TYR A 355 7.34 -4.52 -17.00
CA TYR A 355 5.97 -5.05 -16.97
C TYR A 355 5.09 -4.33 -15.93
N ALA A 356 5.62 -4.02 -14.74
CA ALA A 356 4.89 -3.28 -13.72
C ALA A 356 4.55 -1.84 -14.17
N SER A 357 5.48 -1.18 -14.87
CA SER A 357 5.25 0.15 -15.44
C SER A 357 4.20 0.11 -16.55
N ALA A 358 4.30 -0.85 -17.48
CA ALA A 358 3.35 -1.03 -18.56
C ALA A 358 1.94 -1.37 -18.06
N GLY A 359 1.81 -2.17 -16.99
CA GLY A 359 0.52 -2.49 -16.37
C GLY A 359 -0.16 -1.27 -15.76
N ALA A 360 0.61 -0.40 -15.07
CA ALA A 360 0.10 0.85 -14.52
C ALA A 360 -0.38 1.80 -15.62
N GLU A 361 0.36 1.89 -16.73
CA GLU A 361 -0.01 2.69 -17.91
C GLU A 361 -1.29 2.17 -18.58
N ALA A 362 -1.40 0.86 -18.79
CA ALA A 362 -2.60 0.24 -19.37
C ALA A 362 -3.87 0.48 -18.53
N ARG A 363 -3.73 0.64 -17.20
CA ARG A 363 -4.82 1.04 -16.30
C ARG A 363 -5.13 2.54 -16.34
N GLY A 364 -4.09 3.36 -16.55
CA GLY A 364 -4.14 4.82 -16.44
C GLY A 364 -4.33 5.35 -15.02
N SER A 365 -4.58 6.65 -14.90
CA SER A 365 -4.70 7.38 -13.61
C SER A 365 -6.11 7.39 -13.01
N LYS A 366 -7.15 7.08 -13.78
CA LYS A 366 -8.58 7.26 -13.41
C LYS A 366 -8.99 6.37 -12.21
N PHE A 367 -9.95 6.83 -11.39
CA PHE A 367 -10.56 6.00 -10.34
C PHE A 367 -11.24 4.75 -10.93
N SER A 368 -11.35 3.67 -10.16
CA SER A 368 -11.91 2.38 -10.64
C SER A 368 -13.31 2.48 -11.26
N LYS A 369 -14.17 3.38 -10.76
CA LYS A 369 -15.49 3.68 -11.36
C LYS A 369 -15.44 4.29 -12.78
N ASN A 370 -14.27 4.78 -13.18
CA ASN A 370 -13.96 5.44 -14.46
C ASN A 370 -12.85 4.66 -15.23
N THR A 371 -12.56 3.42 -14.85
CA THR A 371 -11.60 2.51 -15.50
C THR A 371 -12.37 1.34 -16.10
N THR A 372 -12.06 0.94 -17.34
CA THR A 372 -12.80 -0.13 -18.03
C THR A 372 -12.29 -1.53 -17.66
N ASP A 373 -13.15 -2.55 -17.78
CA ASP A 373 -12.78 -3.96 -17.56
C ASP A 373 -11.57 -4.38 -18.41
N ALA A 374 -11.49 -3.93 -19.67
CA ALA A 374 -10.38 -4.24 -20.58
C ALA A 374 -9.04 -3.63 -20.11
N GLN A 375 -9.06 -2.42 -19.52
CA GLN A 375 -7.87 -1.82 -18.91
C GLN A 375 -7.42 -2.58 -17.66
N PHE A 376 -8.36 -3.05 -16.85
CA PHE A 376 -8.04 -3.93 -15.71
C PHE A 376 -7.50 -5.29 -16.17
N GLU A 377 -8.04 -5.89 -17.24
CA GLU A 377 -7.54 -7.15 -17.79
C GLU A 377 -6.11 -7.00 -18.36
N ALA A 378 -5.84 -5.92 -19.10
CA ALA A 378 -4.51 -5.59 -19.60
C ALA A 378 -3.50 -5.34 -18.45
N MET A 379 -3.89 -4.54 -17.44
CA MET A 379 -3.10 -4.33 -16.22
C MET A 379 -2.78 -5.66 -15.53
N ASN A 380 -3.78 -6.49 -15.27
CA ASN A 380 -3.63 -7.76 -14.56
C ASN A 380 -2.71 -8.74 -15.31
N LYS A 381 -2.81 -8.82 -16.64
CA LYS A 381 -1.91 -9.63 -17.48
C LYS A 381 -0.45 -9.17 -17.34
N LEU A 382 -0.21 -7.87 -17.34
CA LEU A 382 1.13 -7.27 -17.21
C LEU A 382 1.66 -7.39 -15.77
N TYR A 383 0.82 -7.19 -14.75
CA TYR A 383 1.18 -7.38 -13.35
C TYR A 383 1.50 -8.84 -13.02
N LEU A 384 0.85 -9.82 -13.64
CA LEU A 384 1.21 -11.24 -13.47
C LEU A 384 2.60 -11.56 -14.04
N ALA A 385 2.95 -10.99 -15.20
CA ALA A 385 4.31 -11.11 -15.76
C ALA A 385 5.35 -10.41 -14.87
N ALA A 386 5.05 -9.20 -14.40
CA ALA A 386 5.88 -8.47 -13.43
C ALA A 386 6.10 -9.28 -12.14
N TYR A 387 5.05 -9.89 -11.60
CA TYR A 387 5.13 -10.70 -10.38
C TYR A 387 6.11 -11.87 -10.55
N SER A 388 6.01 -12.61 -11.66
CA SER A 388 6.92 -13.73 -11.94
C SER A 388 8.38 -13.28 -11.97
N ASP A 389 8.69 -12.22 -12.71
CA ASP A 389 10.05 -11.70 -12.85
C ASP A 389 10.59 -11.11 -11.54
N LEU A 390 9.79 -10.35 -10.80
CA LEU A 390 10.21 -9.73 -9.54
C LEU A 390 10.38 -10.77 -8.41
N ILE A 391 9.58 -11.83 -8.39
CA ILE A 391 9.79 -12.98 -7.49
C ILE A 391 11.06 -13.73 -7.84
N ASN A 392 11.37 -13.96 -9.13
CA ASN A 392 12.63 -14.57 -9.56
C ASN A 392 13.82 -13.72 -9.10
N ALA A 393 13.81 -12.41 -9.39
CA ALA A 393 14.84 -11.48 -8.95
C ALA A 393 15.07 -11.53 -7.43
N LYS A 394 14.01 -11.38 -6.63
CA LYS A 394 14.02 -11.46 -5.16
C LYS A 394 14.55 -12.80 -4.62
N SER A 395 14.27 -13.90 -5.32
CA SER A 395 14.65 -15.26 -4.88
C SER A 395 16.10 -15.60 -5.24
N MET A 396 16.66 -14.93 -6.25
CA MET A 396 18.08 -15.02 -6.60
C MET A 396 18.94 -14.08 -5.75
N ASP A 397 18.47 -12.85 -5.53
CA ASP A 397 19.12 -11.85 -4.67
C ASP A 397 18.06 -11.03 -3.90
N SER A 398 17.95 -11.32 -2.60
CA SER A 398 17.04 -10.63 -1.68
C SER A 398 17.53 -9.25 -1.22
N SER A 399 18.72 -8.81 -1.63
CA SER A 399 19.19 -7.43 -1.36
C SER A 399 18.62 -6.41 -2.33
N LEU A 400 18.01 -6.85 -3.45
CA LEU A 400 17.41 -6.02 -4.50
C LEU A 400 16.16 -5.26 -4.02
N LEU A 401 16.33 -4.22 -3.21
CA LEU A 401 15.23 -3.39 -2.66
C LEU A 401 14.19 -2.90 -3.69
N PRO A 402 14.55 -2.57 -4.95
CA PRO A 402 13.56 -2.23 -5.96
C PRO A 402 12.58 -3.37 -6.28
N ALA A 403 12.97 -4.65 -6.14
CA ALA A 403 12.06 -5.78 -6.36
C ALA A 403 10.86 -5.71 -5.40
N TYR A 404 11.13 -5.47 -4.11
CA TYR A 404 10.11 -5.30 -3.07
C TYR A 404 9.22 -4.08 -3.32
N LYS A 405 9.81 -2.93 -3.68
CA LYS A 405 9.08 -1.70 -4.03
C LYS A 405 7.99 -1.99 -5.08
N TRP A 406 8.35 -2.73 -6.12
CA TRP A 406 7.47 -3.02 -7.25
C TRP A 406 6.52 -4.18 -6.98
N LEU A 407 6.93 -5.21 -6.22
CA LEU A 407 6.02 -6.26 -5.71
C LEU A 407 4.90 -5.66 -4.84
N ILE A 408 5.23 -4.68 -3.99
CA ILE A 408 4.24 -3.94 -3.20
C ILE A 408 3.30 -3.13 -4.11
N GLN A 409 3.80 -2.57 -5.21
CA GLN A 409 2.99 -1.78 -6.15
C GLN A 409 2.03 -2.60 -7.02
N ILE A 410 2.43 -3.78 -7.51
CA ILE A 410 1.57 -4.57 -8.41
C ILE A 410 0.51 -5.39 -7.66
N ASN A 411 0.71 -5.69 -6.38
CA ASN A 411 -0.25 -6.41 -5.54
C ASN A 411 -1.33 -5.45 -5.00
N VAL A 412 -2.04 -4.77 -5.91
CA VAL A 412 -3.11 -3.81 -5.60
C VAL A 412 -4.43 -4.37 -6.13
N GLY A 413 -5.20 -4.95 -5.21
CA GLY A 413 -6.43 -5.68 -5.49
C GLY A 413 -7.15 -6.07 -4.20
N ASP A 414 -8.11 -6.98 -4.34
CA ASP A 414 -9.01 -7.50 -3.32
C ASP A 414 -8.37 -7.72 -1.93
N GLY A 415 -8.79 -6.88 -0.98
CA GLY A 415 -8.22 -6.73 0.37
C GLY A 415 -8.43 -7.89 1.35
N THR A 416 -8.49 -9.12 0.86
CA THR A 416 -8.41 -10.37 1.66
C THR A 416 -7.13 -11.16 1.39
N ASN A 417 -6.47 -10.98 0.24
CA ASN A 417 -5.23 -11.69 -0.13
C ASN A 417 -4.14 -10.70 -0.57
N ASN A 418 -3.73 -9.82 0.34
CA ASN A 418 -2.79 -8.74 0.07
C ASN A 418 -1.37 -9.05 0.57
N PRO A 419 -0.44 -9.55 -0.27
CA PRO A 419 0.93 -9.83 0.15
C PRO A 419 1.82 -8.57 0.28
N ARG A 420 1.29 -7.35 0.13
CA ARG A 420 2.06 -6.10 0.39
C ARG A 420 2.71 -6.13 1.78
N ASP A 421 2.02 -6.67 2.78
CA ASP A 421 2.52 -6.82 4.15
C ASP A 421 3.66 -7.84 4.24
N VAL A 422 3.62 -8.93 3.46
CA VAL A 422 4.68 -9.94 3.39
C VAL A 422 5.94 -9.33 2.75
N PHE A 423 5.79 -8.69 1.58
CA PHE A 423 6.91 -8.05 0.89
C PHE A 423 7.48 -6.85 1.67
N LEU A 424 6.66 -6.12 2.42
CA LEU A 424 7.13 -5.10 3.36
C LEU A 424 8.01 -5.72 4.45
N ASN A 425 7.55 -6.77 5.12
CA ASN A 425 8.30 -7.41 6.19
C ASN A 425 9.61 -8.06 5.69
N GLU A 426 9.58 -8.73 4.54
CA GLU A 426 10.80 -9.23 3.89
C GLU A 426 11.78 -8.10 3.53
N ALA A 427 11.30 -6.96 3.04
CA ALA A 427 12.14 -5.80 2.71
C ALA A 427 12.77 -5.15 3.95
N ILE A 428 12.03 -5.11 5.07
CA ILE A 428 12.55 -4.64 6.37
C ILE A 428 13.62 -5.59 6.91
N LEU A 429 13.48 -6.90 6.69
CA LEU A 429 14.51 -7.89 7.04
C LEU A 429 15.76 -7.80 6.12
N ALA A 430 15.57 -7.46 4.84
CA ALA A 430 16.68 -7.27 3.90
C ALA A 430 17.45 -5.95 4.14
N ASN A 431 16.74 -4.83 4.34
CA ASN A 431 17.32 -3.56 4.76
C ASN A 431 16.28 -2.71 5.54
N PRO A 432 16.38 -2.62 6.88
CA PRO A 432 15.39 -1.92 7.70
C PRO A 432 15.37 -0.41 7.48
N ALA A 433 16.43 0.17 6.92
CA ALA A 433 16.57 1.60 6.67
C ALA A 433 15.99 2.06 5.32
N GLY A 434 15.59 1.13 4.43
CA GLY A 434 15.09 1.47 3.10
C GLY A 434 13.80 2.27 3.12
N ASN A 435 13.71 3.24 2.21
CA ASN A 435 12.68 4.26 2.13
C ASN A 435 11.80 4.08 0.89
N GLN A 436 12.36 3.63 -0.24
CA GLN A 436 11.62 3.50 -1.51
C GLN A 436 10.49 2.47 -1.41
N TYR A 437 10.72 1.30 -0.77
CA TYR A 437 9.68 0.30 -0.57
C TYR A 437 8.61 0.75 0.45
N ARG A 438 9.00 1.56 1.45
CA ARG A 438 8.08 2.14 2.46
C ARG A 438 7.18 3.22 1.87
N ILE A 439 7.70 4.08 0.99
CA ILE A 439 6.91 5.02 0.20
C ILE A 439 5.92 4.28 -0.72
N SER A 440 6.32 3.16 -1.33
CA SER A 440 5.40 2.30 -2.10
C SER A 440 4.28 1.77 -1.21
N TYR A 441 4.62 1.19 -0.05
CA TYR A 441 3.63 0.65 0.88
C TYR A 441 2.66 1.71 1.40
N MET A 442 3.16 2.90 1.76
CA MET A 442 2.34 4.03 2.20
C MET A 442 1.36 4.46 1.09
N ASN A 443 1.86 4.65 -0.13
CA ASN A 443 1.01 5.05 -1.26
C ASN A 443 -0.10 4.03 -1.54
N TYR A 444 0.20 2.72 -1.47
CA TYR A 444 -0.80 1.66 -1.65
C TYR A 444 -1.50 1.25 -0.34
N SER A 445 -1.35 2.01 0.74
CA SER A 445 -2.19 1.95 1.95
C SER A 445 -3.25 3.06 1.98
N LYS A 446 -3.20 4.00 1.03
CA LYS A 446 -4.21 5.05 0.88
C LYS A 446 -5.60 4.46 0.57
N PRO A 447 -6.72 5.02 1.09
CA PRO A 447 -8.07 4.45 0.91
C PRO A 447 -8.48 4.20 -0.56
N LYS A 448 -8.02 5.05 -1.50
CA LYS A 448 -8.28 4.91 -2.94
C LYS A 448 -7.68 3.65 -3.59
N TRP A 449 -6.79 2.94 -2.89
CA TRP A 449 -6.20 1.65 -3.30
C TRP A 449 -6.62 0.48 -2.40
N GLY A 450 -7.72 0.63 -1.64
CA GLY A 450 -8.28 -0.42 -0.78
C GLY A 450 -7.58 -0.58 0.58
N GLY A 451 -6.69 0.35 0.95
CA GLY A 451 -6.18 0.47 2.31
C GLY A 451 -7.09 1.29 3.22
N SER A 452 -6.57 1.79 4.34
CA SER A 452 -7.34 2.60 5.30
C SER A 452 -6.47 3.57 6.08
N TRP A 453 -7.07 4.64 6.63
CA TRP A 453 -6.38 5.58 7.52
C TRP A 453 -5.68 4.86 8.68
N ALA A 454 -6.38 3.95 9.38
CA ALA A 454 -5.80 3.18 10.49
C ALA A 454 -4.66 2.23 10.08
N GLN A 455 -4.56 1.84 8.80
CA GLN A 455 -3.40 1.12 8.28
C GLN A 455 -2.23 2.08 8.05
N MET A 456 -2.47 3.27 7.49
CA MET A 456 -1.46 4.32 7.33
C MET A 456 -0.92 4.78 8.69
N ASP A 457 -1.79 5.09 9.66
CA ASP A 457 -1.42 5.49 11.03
C ASP A 457 -0.50 4.46 11.71
N ARG A 458 -0.87 3.18 11.63
CA ARG A 458 -0.07 2.07 12.18
C ARG A 458 1.29 1.98 11.48
N PHE A 459 1.30 2.02 10.15
CA PHE A 459 2.52 1.90 9.36
C PHE A 459 3.49 3.08 9.58
N VAL A 460 2.98 4.30 9.84
CA VAL A 460 3.80 5.42 10.32
C VAL A 460 4.43 5.07 11.67
N ALA A 461 3.62 4.70 12.66
CA ALA A 461 4.08 4.43 14.02
C ALA A 461 5.15 3.31 14.07
N GLU A 462 4.95 2.24 13.31
CA GLU A 462 5.93 1.16 13.14
C GLU A 462 7.20 1.64 12.42
N THR A 463 7.07 2.46 11.38
CA THR A 463 8.20 2.97 10.59
C THR A 463 9.06 3.97 11.36
N GLN A 464 8.49 4.82 12.23
CA GLN A 464 9.29 5.80 13.00
C GLN A 464 10.31 5.14 13.95
N THR A 465 10.13 3.86 14.31
CA THR A 465 11.15 3.10 15.06
C THR A 465 12.49 2.94 14.30
N TYR A 466 12.48 3.11 12.97
CA TYR A 466 13.66 2.99 12.10
C TYR A 466 14.24 4.35 11.65
N ALA A 467 13.62 5.48 12.02
CA ALA A 467 14.01 6.81 11.55
C ALA A 467 15.47 7.21 11.87
N SER A 468 16.02 6.68 12.98
CA SER A 468 17.43 6.85 13.37
C SER A 468 18.43 6.19 12.41
N LEU A 469 17.98 5.21 11.59
CA LEU A 469 18.79 4.59 10.54
C LEU A 469 18.75 5.37 9.22
N ASN A 470 17.64 6.09 8.97
CA ASN A 470 17.44 6.89 7.77
C ASN A 470 16.41 8.01 8.03
N PRO A 471 16.83 9.26 8.28
CA PRO A 471 15.91 10.36 8.60
C PRO A 471 14.90 10.71 7.50
N ARG A 472 15.08 10.20 6.27
CA ARG A 472 14.08 10.32 5.19
C ARG A 472 12.73 9.71 5.58
N LEU A 473 12.73 8.73 6.50
CA LEU A 473 11.54 8.04 7.00
C LEU A 473 10.61 8.93 7.84
N ASN A 474 11.11 10.04 8.40
CA ASN A 474 10.27 11.02 9.12
C ASN A 474 9.13 11.54 8.23
N LEU A 475 9.40 11.73 6.93
CA LEU A 475 8.46 12.26 5.94
C LEU A 475 7.18 11.43 5.81
N LEU A 476 7.23 10.13 6.12
CA LEU A 476 6.08 9.23 6.00
C LEU A 476 4.92 9.63 6.93
N SER A 477 5.20 10.32 8.04
CA SER A 477 4.17 10.92 8.90
C SER A 477 3.31 11.96 8.16
N GLY A 478 3.90 12.70 7.22
CA GLY A 478 3.21 13.72 6.40
C GLY A 478 2.23 13.13 5.38
N TYR A 479 2.38 11.86 4.99
CA TYR A 479 1.57 11.25 3.91
C TYR A 479 0.07 11.15 4.23
N ILE A 480 -0.30 11.08 5.52
CA ILE A 480 -1.70 11.04 5.96
C ILE A 480 -2.36 12.41 5.78
N PHE A 481 -1.63 13.48 6.08
CA PHE A 481 -2.09 14.86 5.87
C PHE A 481 -2.12 15.20 4.38
N ALA A 482 -1.06 14.86 3.63
CA ALA A 482 -1.01 15.06 2.19
C ALA A 482 -2.08 14.27 1.42
N GLU A 483 -2.52 13.10 1.90
CA GLU A 483 -3.67 12.38 1.31
C GLU A 483 -5.02 13.04 1.63
N LYS A 484 -5.14 13.81 2.72
CA LYS A 484 -6.35 14.62 2.97
C LYS A 484 -6.36 15.86 2.06
N ALA A 485 -5.23 16.57 1.99
CA ALA A 485 -5.07 17.67 1.04
C ALA A 485 -5.29 17.26 -0.42
N ASP A 486 -4.85 16.06 -0.84
CA ASP A 486 -5.16 15.44 -2.16
C ASP A 486 -6.67 15.19 -2.39
N LEU A 487 -7.50 15.13 -1.34
CA LEU A 487 -8.96 15.01 -1.43
C LEU A 487 -9.61 16.40 -1.45
N ASP A 488 -9.21 17.30 -0.56
CA ASP A 488 -9.81 18.61 -0.38
C ASP A 488 -9.51 19.55 -1.57
N MET A 489 -8.28 19.49 -2.12
CA MET A 489 -7.88 20.13 -3.39
C MET A 489 -8.70 19.65 -4.60
N ARG A 490 -9.34 18.48 -4.52
CA ARG A 490 -10.21 17.93 -5.59
C ARG A 490 -11.69 18.28 -5.37
N ASP A 491 -12.05 18.68 -4.15
CA ASP A 491 -13.39 19.09 -3.78
C ASP A 491 -13.48 20.63 -3.64
N ASP A 492 -12.50 21.35 -4.22
CA ASP A 492 -12.32 22.80 -4.31
C ASP A 492 -12.30 23.54 -2.94
N ASP A 493 -11.79 22.88 -1.88
CA ASP A 493 -11.55 23.50 -0.57
C ASP A 493 -10.05 23.83 -0.38
N ASP A 494 -9.65 24.98 -0.91
CA ASP A 494 -8.27 25.49 -0.81
C ASP A 494 -7.84 25.73 0.64
N ALA A 495 -8.76 26.15 1.53
CA ALA A 495 -8.43 26.43 2.92
C ALA A 495 -8.06 25.16 3.70
N ALA A 496 -8.78 24.05 3.45
CA ALA A 496 -8.42 22.73 3.96
C ALA A 496 -7.16 22.17 3.27
N CYS A 497 -7.02 22.33 1.94
CA CYS A 497 -5.82 21.98 1.17
C CYS A 497 -4.54 22.58 1.80
N ILE A 498 -4.51 23.91 1.98
CA ILE A 498 -3.38 24.65 2.57
C ILE A 498 -3.08 24.13 3.96
N SER A 499 -4.12 24.00 4.80
CA SER A 499 -3.96 23.57 6.19
C SER A 499 -3.35 22.17 6.28
N TYR A 500 -3.79 21.21 5.45
CA TYR A 500 -3.24 19.86 5.48
C TYR A 500 -1.90 19.68 4.75
N TYR A 501 -1.59 20.43 3.68
CA TYR A 501 -0.21 20.43 3.17
C TYR A 501 0.75 21.11 4.15
N SER A 502 0.32 22.15 4.85
CA SER A 502 1.08 22.79 5.93
C SER A 502 1.42 21.81 7.05
N GLU A 503 0.46 20.99 7.50
CA GLU A 503 0.74 19.90 8.46
C GLU A 503 1.65 18.79 7.87
N ALA A 504 1.47 18.43 6.61
CA ALA A 504 2.34 17.44 5.96
C ALA A 504 3.81 17.87 5.92
N LEU A 505 4.05 19.17 5.68
CA LEU A 505 5.37 19.80 5.63
C LEU A 505 6.01 20.01 7.02
N GLN A 506 5.30 19.74 8.12
CA GLN A 506 5.90 19.70 9.47
C GLN A 506 6.80 18.47 9.72
N TYR A 507 6.84 17.53 8.76
CA TYR A 507 7.65 16.31 8.80
C TYR A 507 8.82 16.32 7.80
N GLY A 508 9.06 17.46 7.16
CA GLY A 508 10.14 17.65 6.19
C GLY A 508 9.64 18.03 4.79
N ILE A 509 10.56 18.06 3.83
CA ILE A 509 10.33 18.58 2.48
C ILE A 509 9.91 17.49 1.51
N HIS A 510 8.85 17.79 0.74
CA HIS A 510 8.39 17.04 -0.42
C HIS A 510 8.00 18.03 -1.53
N THR A 511 8.62 17.95 -2.70
CA THR A 511 8.46 18.94 -3.79
C THR A 511 7.01 19.06 -4.26
N GLU A 512 6.31 17.94 -4.47
CA GLU A 512 4.88 17.94 -4.85
C GLU A 512 3.98 18.64 -3.81
N TRP A 513 4.27 18.53 -2.51
CA TRP A 513 3.44 19.14 -1.47
C TRP A 513 3.64 20.66 -1.43
N LEU A 514 4.89 21.12 -1.55
CA LEU A 514 5.21 22.54 -1.72
C LEU A 514 4.53 23.13 -2.97
N ARG A 515 4.59 22.41 -4.12
CA ARG A 515 3.95 22.87 -5.36
C ARG A 515 2.44 23.01 -5.20
N LYS A 516 1.76 22.01 -4.63
CA LYS A 516 0.30 22.04 -4.46
C LYS A 516 -0.16 23.02 -3.38
N CYS A 517 0.58 23.15 -2.28
CA CYS A 517 0.35 24.19 -1.27
C CYS A 517 0.42 25.58 -1.91
N ALA A 518 1.46 25.86 -2.70
CA ALA A 518 1.62 27.11 -3.44
C ALA A 518 0.54 27.35 -4.52
N TYR A 519 -0.17 26.31 -4.98
CA TYR A 519 -1.34 26.48 -5.86
C TYR A 519 -2.55 26.94 -5.05
N CYS A 520 -2.96 26.17 -4.03
CA CYS A 520 -4.11 26.52 -3.17
C CYS A 520 -3.93 27.91 -2.51
N LEU A 521 -2.71 28.28 -2.09
CA LEU A 521 -2.36 29.63 -1.60
C LEU A 521 -2.55 30.71 -2.67
N TYR A 522 -2.13 30.46 -3.92
CA TYR A 522 -2.31 31.38 -5.04
C TYR A 522 -3.80 31.58 -5.39
N ASP A 523 -4.60 30.52 -5.33
CA ASP A 523 -6.01 30.55 -5.71
C ASP A 523 -6.89 31.30 -4.68
N ILE A 524 -6.54 31.27 -3.39
CA ILE A 524 -7.15 32.17 -2.37
C ILE A 524 -6.58 33.61 -2.36
N GLY A 525 -5.38 33.81 -2.94
CA GLY A 525 -4.75 35.12 -3.08
C GLY A 525 -3.59 35.44 -2.10
N ASP A 526 -3.16 34.46 -1.30
CA ASP A 526 -2.06 34.59 -0.33
C ASP A 526 -0.70 34.49 -1.06
N PHE A 527 -0.37 35.55 -1.81
CA PHE A 527 0.73 35.56 -2.78
C PHE A 527 2.14 35.53 -2.15
N ASP A 528 2.31 36.00 -0.91
CA ASP A 528 3.58 35.98 -0.20
C ASP A 528 3.98 34.54 0.18
N GLU A 529 3.06 33.82 0.83
CA GLU A 529 3.17 32.41 1.20
C GLU A 529 3.28 31.51 -0.05
N ALA A 530 2.47 31.78 -1.09
CA ALA A 530 2.58 31.08 -2.37
C ALA A 530 3.96 31.29 -3.01
N LEU A 531 4.53 32.50 -2.93
CA LEU A 531 5.87 32.79 -3.44
C LEU A 531 6.96 32.09 -2.63
N GLN A 532 6.78 31.94 -1.32
CA GLN A 532 7.68 31.18 -0.45
C GLN A 532 7.71 29.70 -0.85
N ASP A 533 6.57 29.03 -0.87
CA ASP A 533 6.49 27.58 -1.15
C ASP A 533 6.91 27.25 -2.59
N ILE A 534 6.50 28.03 -3.60
CA ILE A 534 6.96 27.81 -4.98
C ILE A 534 8.46 28.12 -5.12
N THR A 535 9.00 29.06 -4.34
CA THR A 535 10.44 29.33 -4.35
C THR A 535 11.24 28.17 -3.77
N LEU A 536 10.71 27.54 -2.72
CA LEU A 536 11.30 26.36 -2.11
C LEU A 536 11.16 25.11 -2.99
N PHE A 537 10.05 24.92 -3.70
CA PHE A 537 9.89 23.89 -4.74
C PHE A 537 11.00 24.01 -5.81
N PHE A 538 11.21 25.21 -6.36
CA PHE A 538 12.27 25.50 -7.33
C PHE A 538 13.71 25.38 -6.79
N LYS A 539 13.92 25.21 -5.48
CA LYS A 539 15.25 24.91 -4.91
C LYS A 539 15.62 23.43 -5.09
N TYR A 540 14.64 22.53 -5.19
CA TYR A 540 14.85 21.08 -5.11
C TYR A 540 14.35 20.30 -6.32
N ASP A 541 13.31 20.77 -7.02
CA ASP A 541 12.94 20.17 -8.30
C ASP A 541 13.83 20.72 -9.43
N ASN A 542 14.31 19.80 -10.27
CA ASN A 542 15.13 20.08 -11.44
C ASN A 542 14.28 20.13 -12.73
N TYR A 543 13.00 19.73 -12.67
CA TYR A 543 12.10 19.65 -13.82
C TYR A 543 10.77 20.42 -13.64
N PRO A 544 10.79 21.67 -13.13
CA PRO A 544 9.56 22.46 -12.93
C PRO A 544 8.81 22.64 -14.26
N SER A 545 7.49 22.53 -14.23
CA SER A 545 6.64 22.65 -15.42
C SER A 545 6.63 24.08 -15.99
N ASP A 546 6.09 24.25 -17.19
CA ASP A 546 5.87 25.60 -17.74
C ASP A 546 4.74 26.35 -17.03
N TYR A 547 3.89 25.67 -16.25
CA TYR A 547 2.96 26.31 -15.32
C TYR A 547 3.70 26.87 -14.11
N ASP A 548 4.55 26.07 -13.45
CA ASP A 548 5.39 26.50 -12.32
C ASP A 548 6.22 27.75 -12.66
N LYS A 549 6.83 27.75 -13.85
CA LYS A 549 7.60 28.89 -14.38
C LYS A 549 6.75 30.12 -14.68
N LYS A 550 5.44 29.98 -14.93
CA LYS A 550 4.50 31.11 -15.10
C LYS A 550 4.05 31.62 -13.73
N LEU A 551 3.60 30.73 -12.85
CA LEU A 551 3.15 31.02 -11.49
C LEU A 551 4.21 31.78 -10.69
N LYS A 552 5.45 31.25 -10.60
CA LYS A 552 6.53 31.92 -9.87
C LYS A 552 6.86 33.33 -10.41
N ARG A 553 6.78 33.54 -11.72
CA ARG A 553 6.98 34.87 -12.32
C ARG A 553 5.81 35.83 -12.05
N TYR A 554 4.59 35.33 -12.00
CA TYR A 554 3.42 36.13 -11.61
C TYR A 554 3.52 36.58 -10.15
N LEU A 555 3.83 35.65 -9.23
CA LEU A 555 3.94 35.92 -7.79
C LEU A 555 5.07 36.92 -7.47
N VAL A 556 6.23 36.80 -8.11
CA VAL A 556 7.31 37.82 -8.02
C VAL A 556 6.83 39.21 -8.50
N GLY A 557 5.87 39.27 -9.43
CA GLY A 557 5.22 40.51 -9.88
C GLY A 557 4.02 40.97 -9.05
N LYS A 558 3.74 40.31 -7.91
CA LYS A 558 2.68 40.66 -6.95
C LYS A 558 3.23 41.06 -5.57
N VAL A 559 4.36 40.48 -5.19
CA VAL A 559 5.07 40.68 -3.91
C VAL A 559 6.13 41.81 -3.99
N GLY A 560 6.32 42.43 -5.16
CA GLY A 560 7.36 43.44 -5.46
C GLY A 560 6.86 44.86 -5.67
#